data_AF-A0A1Q5XKA8-F1
#
_entry.id   AF-A0A1Q5XKA8-F1
#
_cell.length_a   1.000
_cell.length_b   1.000
_cell.length_c   1.000
_cell.angle_alpha   90.00
_cell.angle_beta   90.00
_cell.angle_gamma   90.00
#
_symmetry.space_group_name_H-M   'P 1'
#
loop_
_entity.id
_entity.type
_entity.pdbx_description
1 polymer ?
#
loop_
_entity_poly.entity_id
_entity_poly.type
_entity_poly.pdbx_seq_one_letter_code
_entity_poly.pdbx_strand_id
1 'polypeptide(L)'
;MPDKVGLHICFDELGREIEILDVTPVARGKYRIEETPIFNPCIALGDIIRVEEKQGIAYYVETVQKSGYARYAWLLSKEAAGSREIHEFKHRITTCEGKWEQIFGGLLVIHISKYSEVDVEAEMALILERFDI
;
A
#
# COMPACT_ATOMS: atom_id res chain seq x y z
N MET A 1 -11.92 -19.67 -5.70
CA MET A 1 -10.66 -18.98 -5.33
C MET A 1 -10.48 -19.18 -3.84
N PRO A 2 -9.26 -19.23 -3.28
CA PRO A 2 -9.13 -19.25 -1.83
C PRO A 2 -9.80 -17.99 -1.26
N ASP A 3 -10.55 -18.14 -0.18
CA ASP A 3 -11.23 -17.01 0.46
C ASP A 3 -10.19 -16.08 1.08
N LYS A 4 -10.47 -14.77 1.01
CA LYS A 4 -9.68 -13.76 1.72
C LYS A 4 -9.85 -13.96 3.22
N VAL A 5 -8.76 -13.80 3.97
CA VAL A 5 -8.75 -13.88 5.43
C VAL A 5 -8.06 -12.66 6.00
N GLY A 6 -8.56 -12.14 7.12
CA GLY A 6 -7.86 -11.14 7.90
C GLY A 6 -6.72 -11.79 8.68
N LEU A 7 -5.48 -11.35 8.44
CA LEU A 7 -4.29 -11.87 9.13
C LEU A 7 -3.65 -10.76 9.97
N HIS A 8 -3.42 -11.04 11.25
CA HIS A 8 -2.63 -10.17 12.13
C HIS A 8 -1.15 -10.33 11.78
N ILE A 9 -0.60 -9.36 11.04
CA ILE A 9 0.80 -9.35 10.61
C ILE A 9 1.56 -8.36 11.47
N CYS A 10 2.65 -8.82 12.10
CA CYS A 10 3.59 -7.97 12.80
C CYS A 10 4.79 -7.66 11.92
N PHE A 11 5.10 -6.37 11.75
CA PHE A 11 6.19 -5.90 10.89
C PHE A 11 7.48 -5.56 11.65
N ASP A 12 7.48 -5.58 12.98
CA ASP A 12 8.67 -5.39 13.80
C ASP A 12 8.94 -6.60 14.73
N GLU A 13 10.20 -6.77 15.14
CA GLU A 13 10.58 -7.88 16.03
C GLU A 13 10.04 -7.71 17.46
N LEU A 14 9.63 -6.48 17.80
CA LEU A 14 9.18 -6.10 19.15
C LEU A 14 7.66 -6.25 19.35
N GLY A 15 6.89 -6.63 18.33
CA GLY A 15 5.45 -6.88 18.47
C GLY A 15 4.59 -5.62 18.52
N ARG A 16 5.11 -4.47 18.08
CA ARG A 16 4.43 -3.15 18.21
C ARG A 16 3.73 -2.73 16.93
N GLU A 17 4.21 -3.17 15.77
CA GLU A 17 3.66 -2.80 14.46
C GLU A 17 2.78 -3.93 13.93
N ILE A 18 1.63 -4.17 14.59
CA ILE A 18 0.67 -5.19 14.18
C ILE A 18 -0.44 -4.55 13.35
N GLU A 19 -0.60 -5.03 12.12
CA GLU A 19 -1.66 -4.65 11.20
C GLU A 19 -2.56 -5.86 10.91
N ILE A 20 -3.86 -5.66 10.82
CA ILE A 20 -4.77 -6.69 10.30
C ILE A 20 -4.93 -6.40 8.83
N LEU A 21 -4.49 -7.31 7.98
CA LEU A 21 -4.57 -7.17 6.53
C LEU A 21 -5.39 -8.29 5.91
N ASP A 22 -6.24 -7.93 4.96
CA ASP A 22 -6.82 -8.92 4.05
C ASP A 22 -5.73 -9.59 3.22
N VAL A 23 -5.68 -10.92 3.26
CA VAL A 23 -4.72 -11.72 2.51
C VAL A 23 -5.36 -12.96 1.89
N THR A 24 -4.76 -13.46 0.81
CA THR A 24 -5.10 -14.77 0.23
C THR A 24 -3.98 -15.76 0.56
N PRO A 25 -4.25 -16.89 1.24
CA PRO A 25 -3.26 -17.94 1.44
C PRO A 25 -2.85 -18.55 0.09
N VAL A 26 -1.54 -18.64 -0.18
CA VAL A 26 -1.02 -19.22 -1.43
C VAL A 26 -0.17 -20.48 -1.21
N ALA A 27 0.44 -20.60 -0.03
CA ALA A 27 1.12 -21.81 0.44
C ALA A 27 1.27 -21.74 1.97
N ARG A 28 1.81 -22.79 2.58
CA ARG A 28 2.10 -22.79 4.03
C ARG A 28 3.01 -21.62 4.41
N GLY A 29 2.53 -20.76 5.30
CA GLY A 29 3.26 -19.56 5.77
C GLY A 29 3.48 -18.50 4.69
N LYS A 30 2.77 -18.57 3.57
CA LYS A 30 2.87 -17.60 2.47
C LYS A 30 1.50 -17.06 2.09
N TYR A 31 1.42 -15.74 2.01
CA TYR A 31 0.18 -15.01 1.83
C TYR A 31 0.37 -13.93 0.78
N ARG A 32 -0.59 -13.79 -0.13
CA ARG A 32 -0.69 -12.67 -1.06
C ARG A 32 -1.43 -11.53 -0.38
N ILE A 33 -0.85 -10.33 -0.39
CA ILE A 33 -1.43 -9.12 0.16
C ILE A 33 -2.59 -8.64 -0.71
N GLU A 34 -3.77 -8.44 -0.13
CA GLU A 34 -5.00 -8.01 -0.83
C GLU A 34 -5.48 -6.61 -0.44
N GLU A 35 -4.77 -5.96 0.49
CA GLU A 35 -5.06 -4.65 1.06
C GLU A 35 -3.76 -3.84 1.19
N THR A 36 -3.83 -2.51 1.22
CA THR A 36 -2.65 -1.64 1.35
C THR A 36 -2.03 -1.71 2.74
N PRO A 37 -0.75 -2.13 2.87
CA PRO A 37 -0.06 -2.08 4.16
C PRO A 37 0.31 -0.64 4.56
N ILE A 38 0.07 -0.31 5.83
CA ILE A 38 0.38 0.98 6.45
C ILE A 38 1.77 0.97 7.07
N PHE A 39 2.08 -0.03 7.92
CA PHE A 39 3.30 0.01 8.73
C PHE A 39 4.58 -0.33 7.95
N ASN A 40 4.49 -1.21 6.94
CA ASN A 40 5.67 -1.59 6.16
C ASN A 40 5.63 -1.00 4.74
N PRO A 41 6.39 0.07 4.47
CA PRO A 41 6.32 0.76 3.19
C PRO A 41 6.94 -0.03 2.03
N CYS A 42 7.70 -1.07 2.33
CA CYS A 42 8.37 -1.90 1.33
C CYS A 42 7.46 -2.97 0.73
N ILE A 43 6.25 -3.17 1.26
CA ILE A 43 5.29 -4.19 0.79
C ILE A 43 4.20 -3.51 -0.03
N ALA A 44 4.00 -3.98 -1.25
CA ALA A 44 2.98 -3.47 -2.16
C ALA A 44 1.76 -4.39 -2.20
N LEU A 45 0.65 -3.85 -2.69
CA LEU A 45 -0.53 -4.65 -2.99
C LEU A 45 -0.18 -5.79 -3.96
N GLY A 46 -0.69 -6.99 -3.67
CA GLY A 46 -0.45 -8.19 -4.47
C GLY A 46 0.91 -8.85 -4.26
N ASP A 47 1.80 -8.29 -3.43
CA ASP A 47 3.05 -8.96 -3.04
C ASP A 47 2.72 -10.29 -2.34
N ILE A 48 3.59 -11.28 -2.50
CA ILE A 48 3.53 -12.51 -1.70
C ILE A 48 4.60 -12.42 -0.63
N ILE A 49 4.17 -12.47 0.62
CA ILE A 49 5.03 -12.43 1.80
C ILE A 49 5.16 -13.81 2.43
N ARG A 50 6.28 -14.04 3.11
CA ARG A 50 6.46 -15.16 4.04
C ARG A 50 6.36 -14.64 5.46
N VAL A 51 5.64 -15.39 6.30
CA VAL A 51 5.48 -15.10 7.72
C VAL A 51 5.89 -16.30 8.56
N GLU A 52 6.26 -16.04 9.81
CA GLU A 52 6.47 -17.04 10.84
C GLU A 52 5.45 -16.81 11.97
N GLU A 53 4.68 -17.83 12.33
CA GLU A 53 3.68 -17.70 13.39
C GLU A 53 4.31 -17.92 14.77
N LYS A 54 4.12 -16.97 15.68
CA LYS A 54 4.54 -17.06 17.09
C LYS A 54 3.37 -16.60 17.96
N GLN A 55 2.89 -17.50 18.82
CA GLN A 55 1.80 -17.22 19.76
C GLN A 55 0.52 -16.65 19.09
N GLY A 56 0.20 -17.12 17.88
CA GLY A 56 -0.97 -16.66 17.11
C GLY A 56 -0.78 -15.35 16.34
N ILE A 57 0.42 -14.75 16.36
CA ILE A 57 0.78 -13.57 15.58
C ILE A 57 1.67 -14.00 14.42
N ALA A 58 1.38 -13.52 13.21
CA ALA A 58 2.19 -13.77 12.03
C ALA A 58 3.28 -12.70 11.90
N TYR A 59 4.53 -13.03 12.20
CA TYR A 59 5.66 -12.13 12.04
C TYR A 59 6.13 -12.13 10.60
N TYR A 60 6.19 -10.95 9.98
CA TYR A 60 6.75 -10.77 8.64
C TYR A 60 8.22 -11.21 8.61
N VAL A 61 8.58 -12.04 7.63
CA VAL A 61 9.96 -12.50 7.42
C VAL A 61 10.55 -11.81 6.18
N GLU A 62 9.89 -11.94 5.03
CA GLU A 62 10.34 -11.34 3.78
C GLU A 62 9.22 -11.27 2.73
N THR A 63 9.44 -10.48 1.69
CA THR A 63 8.65 -10.54 0.46
C THR A 63 9.26 -11.57 -0.49
N VAL A 64 8.61 -12.72 -0.66
CA VAL A 64 9.12 -13.81 -1.51
C VAL A 64 8.82 -13.60 -3.00
N GLN A 65 7.81 -12.79 -3.33
CA GLN A 65 7.51 -12.42 -4.70
C GLN A 65 6.91 -11.01 -4.74
N LYS A 66 7.56 -10.13 -5.52
CA LYS A 66 7.01 -8.80 -5.79
C LYS A 66 5.88 -8.86 -6.81
N SER A 67 4.86 -8.05 -6.60
CA SER A 67 3.75 -7.85 -7.53
C SER A 67 4.18 -7.02 -8.73
N GLY A 68 3.25 -6.84 -9.67
CA GLY A 68 3.39 -5.91 -10.77
C GLY A 68 3.22 -4.44 -10.37
N TYR A 69 2.92 -4.13 -9.10
CA TYR A 69 2.66 -2.77 -8.64
C TYR A 69 3.92 -2.10 -8.07
N ALA A 70 4.14 -0.84 -8.45
CA ALA A 70 4.92 0.12 -7.71
C ALA A 70 4.01 0.81 -6.69
N ARG A 71 4.52 1.00 -5.47
CA ARG A 71 3.83 1.66 -4.36
C ARG A 71 4.46 3.03 -4.12
N TYR A 72 3.63 4.04 -4.02
CA TYR A 72 4.02 5.40 -3.66
C TYR A 72 3.15 5.89 -2.51
N ALA A 73 3.71 6.72 -1.62
CA ALA A 73 2.99 7.23 -0.46
C ALA A 73 3.40 8.66 -0.12
N TRP A 74 2.40 9.50 0.16
CA TRP A 74 2.60 10.89 0.59
C TRP A 74 1.72 11.24 1.77
N LEU A 75 2.29 11.92 2.75
CA LEU A 75 1.53 12.57 3.81
C LEU A 75 1.11 13.97 3.33
N LEU A 76 -0.18 14.22 3.31
CA LEU A 76 -0.78 15.45 2.80
C LEU A 76 -1.27 16.34 3.94
N SER A 77 -1.14 17.65 3.76
CA SER A 77 -1.89 18.60 4.58
C SER A 77 -3.40 18.40 4.35
N LYS A 78 -4.21 18.91 5.29
CA LYS A 78 -5.67 18.85 5.15
C LYS A 78 -6.15 19.61 3.90
N GLU A 79 -5.53 20.75 3.57
CA GLU A 79 -5.88 21.49 2.35
C GLU A 79 -5.55 20.69 1.10
N ALA A 80 -4.33 20.15 1.01
CA ALA A 80 -3.89 19.36 -0.14
C ALA A 80 -4.76 18.11 -0.32
N ALA A 81 -5.00 17.37 0.76
CA ALA A 81 -5.84 16.17 0.78
C ALA A 81 -7.26 16.36 0.24
N GLY A 82 -7.85 17.54 0.49
CA GLY A 82 -9.18 17.93 0.04
C GLY A 82 -9.21 18.72 -1.28
N SER A 83 -8.05 18.90 -1.92
CA SER A 83 -7.93 19.73 -3.11
C SER A 83 -8.53 19.07 -4.36
N ARG A 84 -8.87 19.90 -5.34
CA ARG A 84 -9.33 19.43 -6.65
C ARG A 84 -8.21 18.69 -7.37
N GLU A 85 -6.98 19.15 -7.21
CA GLU A 85 -5.76 18.61 -7.82
C GLU A 85 -5.54 17.15 -7.40
N ILE A 86 -5.65 16.84 -6.10
CA ILE A 86 -5.55 15.46 -5.61
C ILE A 86 -6.73 14.61 -6.08
N HIS A 87 -7.94 15.18 -6.17
CA HIS A 87 -9.09 14.45 -6.69
C HIS A 87 -8.91 14.07 -8.18
N GLU A 88 -8.47 15.01 -9.01
CA GLU A 88 -8.17 14.78 -10.43
C GLU A 88 -7.01 13.78 -10.60
N PHE A 89 -5.99 13.85 -9.75
CA PHE A 89 -4.89 12.90 -9.78
C PHE A 89 -5.34 11.48 -9.50
N LYS A 90 -6.12 11.26 -8.43
CA LYS A 90 -6.72 9.95 -8.12
C LYS A 90 -7.56 9.41 -9.27
N HIS A 91 -8.34 10.28 -9.93
CA HIS A 91 -9.12 9.88 -11.11
C HIS A 91 -8.21 9.40 -12.26
N ARG A 92 -7.09 10.09 -12.53
CA ARG A 92 -6.11 9.63 -13.53
C ARG A 92 -5.49 8.29 -13.15
N ILE A 93 -5.11 8.09 -11.89
CA ILE A 93 -4.62 6.81 -11.39
C ILE A 93 -5.63 5.69 -11.64
N THR A 94 -6.91 5.92 -11.35
CA THR A 94 -7.96 4.93 -11.64
C THR A 94 -8.12 4.67 -13.14
N THR A 95 -7.98 5.70 -13.97
CA THR A 95 -8.10 5.58 -15.43
C THR A 95 -6.98 4.73 -16.05
N CYS A 96 -5.78 4.72 -15.45
CA CYS A 96 -4.68 3.86 -15.87
C CYS A 96 -4.63 2.51 -15.11
N GLU A 97 -5.78 2.05 -14.62
CA GLU A 97 -5.94 0.80 -13.85
C GLU A 97 -5.09 0.73 -12.56
N GLY A 98 -4.59 1.87 -12.11
CA GLY A 98 -3.97 2.01 -10.80
C GLY A 98 -5.01 2.01 -9.70
N LYS A 99 -4.54 1.76 -8.48
CA LYS A 99 -5.33 1.80 -7.25
C LYS A 99 -4.78 2.87 -6.34
N TRP A 100 -5.66 3.47 -5.56
CA TRP A 100 -5.26 4.44 -4.55
C TRP A 100 -6.10 4.27 -3.31
N GLU A 101 -5.52 4.63 -2.18
CA GLU A 101 -6.19 4.69 -0.89
C GLU A 101 -5.80 5.97 -0.17
N GLN A 102 -6.77 6.59 0.52
CA GLN A 102 -6.51 7.74 1.38
C GLN A 102 -6.83 7.36 2.81
N ILE A 103 -5.79 7.17 3.60
CA ILE A 103 -5.82 6.61 4.94
C ILE A 103 -5.75 7.74 5.95
N PHE A 104 -6.64 7.70 6.95
CA PHE A 104 -6.80 8.74 7.98
C PHE A 104 -6.94 10.19 7.44
N GLY A 105 -7.39 10.33 6.19
CA GLY A 105 -7.56 11.62 5.51
C GLY A 105 -6.27 12.30 5.04
N GLY A 106 -5.09 11.89 5.53
CA GLY A 106 -3.82 12.55 5.21
C GLY A 106 -2.84 11.71 4.40
N LEU A 107 -2.82 10.38 4.57
CA LEU A 107 -1.87 9.51 3.87
C LEU A 107 -2.48 9.04 2.56
N LEU A 108 -1.98 9.52 1.43
CA LEU A 108 -2.32 9.02 0.11
C LEU A 108 -1.33 7.93 -0.28
N VAL A 109 -1.84 6.72 -0.55
CA VAL A 109 -1.06 5.61 -1.10
C VAL A 109 -1.56 5.31 -2.50
N ILE A 110 -0.64 5.17 -3.46
CA ILE A 110 -0.93 4.82 -4.85
C ILE A 110 -0.20 3.51 -5.18
N HIS A 111 -0.93 2.58 -5.79
CA HIS A 111 -0.39 1.36 -6.40
C HIS A 111 -0.64 1.41 -7.89
N ILE A 112 0.42 1.46 -8.69
CA ILE A 112 0.32 1.53 -10.16
C ILE A 112 1.20 0.46 -10.80
N SER A 113 0.86 0.00 -12.00
CA SER A 113 1.72 -0.92 -12.74
C SER A 113 3.14 -0.33 -12.87
N LYS A 114 4.16 -1.16 -12.61
CA LYS A 114 5.59 -0.80 -12.81
C LYS A 114 5.92 -0.47 -14.26
N TYR A 115 5.04 -0.85 -15.19
CA TYR A 115 5.16 -0.59 -16.62
C TYR A 115 4.23 0.54 -17.09
N SER A 116 3.59 1.25 -16.15
CA SER A 116 2.78 2.42 -16.48
C SER A 116 3.66 3.53 -17.04
N GLU A 117 3.12 4.27 -18.01
CA GLU A 117 3.75 5.49 -18.54
C GLU A 117 3.50 6.71 -17.63
N VAL A 118 2.63 6.58 -16.63
CA VAL A 118 2.35 7.65 -15.66
C VAL A 118 3.52 7.84 -14.71
N ASP A 119 4.12 9.03 -14.74
CA ASP A 119 5.12 9.47 -13.77
C ASP A 119 4.44 10.02 -12.52
N VAL A 120 4.12 9.13 -11.59
CA VAL A 120 3.38 9.45 -10.35
C VAL A 120 4.16 10.45 -9.49
N GLU A 121 5.49 10.36 -9.45
CA GLU A 121 6.32 11.24 -8.63
C GLU A 121 6.35 12.66 -9.22
N ALA A 122 6.53 12.79 -10.52
CA ALA A 122 6.52 14.10 -11.19
C ALA A 122 5.16 14.79 -11.09
N GLU A 123 4.07 14.05 -11.32
CA GLU A 123 2.72 14.61 -11.16
C GLU A 123 2.46 15.07 -9.73
N MET A 124 2.88 14.29 -8.74
CA MET A 124 2.68 14.65 -7.35
C MET A 124 3.52 15.86 -6.93
N ALA A 125 4.76 15.96 -7.39
CA ALA A 125 5.61 17.12 -7.13
C ALA A 125 4.94 18.43 -7.61
N LEU A 126 4.39 18.44 -8.82
CA LEU A 126 3.66 19.59 -9.38
C LEU A 126 2.41 19.97 -8.56
N ILE A 127 1.74 18.99 -7.97
CA ILE A 127 0.59 19.24 -7.09
C ILE A 127 1.08 19.88 -5.80
N LEU A 128 2.10 19.31 -5.16
CA LEU A 128 2.61 19.75 -3.86
C LEU A 128 3.24 21.15 -3.91
N GLU A 129 3.88 21.54 -5.01
CA GLU A 129 4.37 22.91 -5.24
C GLU A 129 3.30 24.00 -5.05
N ARG A 130 2.01 23.64 -5.14
CA ARG A 130 0.89 24.58 -4.96
C ARG A 130 0.43 24.74 -3.51
N PHE A 131 0.93 23.88 -2.61
CA PHE A 131 0.57 23.84 -1.19
C PHE A 131 1.76 24.09 -0.27
N ASP A 132 2.99 23.94 -0.77
CA ASP A 132 4.19 24.44 -0.11
C ASP A 132 4.25 25.97 -0.24
N ILE A 133 4.04 26.68 0.88
CA ILE A 133 4.24 28.14 1.02
C ILE A 133 5.64 28.40 1.56
#